data_AF-A0A972DQ01-F1
#
_entry.id   AF-A0A972DQ01-F1
#
_cell.length_a   1.000
_cell.length_b   1.000
_cell.length_c   1.000
_cell.angle_alpha   90.00
_cell.angle_beta   90.00
_cell.angle_gamma   90.00
#
_symmetry.space_group_name_H-M   'P 1'
#
loop_
_entity.id
_entity.type
_entity.pdbx_description
1 polymer ?
#
loop_
_entity_poly.entity_id
_entity_poly.type
_entity_poly.pdbx_seq_one_letter_code
_entity_poly.pdbx_strand_id
1 'polypeptide(L)'
;MSILADRRFFVHAPHNAVGLSPGMVTWQPGTAPAAPLPAKRAARRLCLVSACPSRQSDESLASLASFLEQHYEVACTKAFARTRGDLPGLEELSACQCTVLFAQRLAIAGQQLEQVREYFAAGGSVVALIGPA
;
A
#
# COMPACT_ATOMS: atom_id res chain seq x y z
N MET A 1 -23.17 -14.90 -9.33
CA MET A 1 -22.46 -13.63 -9.64
C MET A 1 -21.16 -13.63 -8.85
N SER A 2 -20.02 -13.84 -9.52
CA SER A 2 -18.72 -14.01 -8.85
C SER A 2 -17.95 -12.69 -8.85
N ILE A 3 -17.70 -12.15 -7.66
CA ILE A 3 -17.09 -10.84 -7.35
C ILE A 3 -15.59 -10.73 -7.75
N LEU A 4 -15.06 -11.77 -8.40
CA LEU A 4 -13.62 -11.93 -8.68
C LEU A 4 -13.22 -11.49 -10.10
N ALA A 5 -14.17 -11.25 -11.01
CA ALA A 5 -13.88 -10.98 -12.42
C ALA A 5 -13.10 -9.67 -12.67
N ASP A 6 -13.26 -8.67 -11.79
CA ASP A 6 -12.64 -7.34 -11.96
C ASP A 6 -11.31 -7.15 -11.22
N ARG A 7 -10.79 -8.21 -10.58
CA ARG A 7 -9.55 -8.11 -9.78
C ARG A 7 -8.35 -8.56 -10.58
N ARG A 8 -7.41 -7.64 -10.78
CA ARG A 8 -6.08 -7.94 -11.34
C ARG A 8 -5.18 -8.41 -10.21
N PHE A 9 -4.78 -9.67 -10.24
CA PHE A 9 -3.80 -10.23 -9.31
C PHE A 9 -2.40 -10.13 -9.94
N PHE A 10 -1.49 -9.47 -9.25
CA PHE A 10 -0.07 -9.49 -9.59
C PHE A 10 0.64 -10.36 -8.55
N VAL A 11 1.13 -11.52 -8.98
CA VAL A 11 1.86 -12.47 -8.14
C VAL A 11 3.29 -12.51 -8.64
N HIS A 12 4.25 -12.14 -7.79
CA HIS A 12 5.67 -12.36 -8.04
C HIS A 12 6.17 -13.42 -7.05
N ALA A 13 6.57 -14.58 -7.57
CA ALA A 13 7.23 -15.61 -6.78
C ALA A 13 8.75 -15.51 -6.98
N PRO A 14 9.56 -15.47 -5.90
CA PRO A 14 11.03 -15.42 -5.98
C PRO A 14 11.66 -16.75 -6.43
N HIS A 15 10.90 -17.85 -6.44
CA HIS A 15 11.37 -19.18 -6.83
C HIS A 15 10.49 -19.80 -7.91
N ASN A 16 10.23 -19.07 -9.01
CA ASN A 16 9.69 -19.58 -10.29
C ASN A 16 8.52 -20.61 -10.24
N ALA A 17 7.76 -20.67 -9.15
CA ALA A 17 6.65 -21.58 -8.96
C ALA A 17 5.43 -20.80 -8.51
N VAL A 18 4.45 -20.70 -9.42
CA VAL A 18 3.12 -20.18 -9.15
C VAL A 18 2.14 -21.30 -9.47
N GLY A 19 1.51 -21.88 -8.45
CA GLY A 19 0.43 -22.85 -8.64
C GLY A 19 -0.87 -22.12 -9.00
N LEU A 20 -1.37 -22.30 -10.22
CA LEU A 20 -2.69 -21.81 -10.64
C LEU A 20 -3.67 -22.99 -10.69
N SER A 21 -4.83 -22.81 -10.08
CA SER A 21 -5.90 -23.82 -10.07
C SER A 21 -6.52 -24.00 -11.47
N PRO A 22 -7.04 -25.20 -11.81
CA PRO A 22 -7.58 -25.50 -13.16
C PRO A 22 -8.77 -24.63 -13.61
N GLY A 23 -9.39 -23.88 -12.70
CA GLY A 23 -10.50 -22.97 -13.02
C GLY A 23 -10.11 -21.69 -13.77
N MET A 24 -8.82 -21.46 -14.06
CA MET A 24 -8.29 -20.23 -14.67
C MET A 24 -7.91 -20.37 -16.16
N VAL A 25 -8.22 -21.50 -16.79
CA VAL A 25 -7.72 -21.89 -18.14
C VAL A 25 -8.47 -21.23 -19.31
N THR A 26 -9.44 -20.33 -19.08
CA THR A 26 -10.15 -19.66 -20.20
C THR A 26 -9.56 -18.30 -20.61
N TRP A 27 -8.35 -17.95 -20.17
CA TRP A 27 -7.69 -16.71 -20.60
C TRP A 27 -7.19 -16.83 -22.06
N GLN A 28 -7.95 -16.25 -22.98
CA GLN A 28 -7.43 -15.92 -24.31
C GLN A 28 -6.82 -14.51 -24.26
N PRO A 29 -5.55 -14.31 -24.64
CA PRO A 29 -4.99 -12.98 -24.80
C PRO A 29 -5.64 -12.33 -26.03
N GLY A 30 -6.63 -11.48 -25.80
CA GLY A 30 -7.17 -10.60 -26.82
C GLY A 30 -6.09 -9.62 -27.29
N THR A 31 -5.80 -9.63 -28.59
CA THR A 31 -4.98 -8.64 -29.29
C THR A 31 -5.71 -7.29 -29.31
N ALA A 32 -5.66 -6.56 -28.19
CA ALA A 32 -6.09 -5.17 -28.16
C ALA A 32 -4.96 -4.29 -28.73
N PRO A 33 -5.27 -3.31 -29.61
CA PRO A 33 -4.28 -2.36 -30.08
C PRO A 33 -3.70 -1.59 -28.88
N ALA A 34 -2.40 -1.33 -28.90
CA ALA A 34 -1.68 -0.61 -27.86
C ALA A 34 -2.33 0.76 -27.65
N ALA A 35 -3.11 0.89 -26.58
CA ALA A 35 -3.66 2.17 -26.16
C ALA A 35 -2.50 3.14 -25.91
N PRO A 36 -2.62 4.42 -26.34
CA PRO A 36 -1.61 5.43 -26.05
C PRO A 36 -1.33 5.47 -24.54
N LEU A 37 -0.06 5.64 -24.18
CA LEU A 37 0.38 5.73 -22.79
C LEU A 37 -0.50 6.74 -22.05
N PRO A 38 -1.13 6.36 -20.92
CA PRO A 38 -2.10 7.22 -20.25
C PRO A 38 -1.45 8.55 -19.90
N ALA A 39 -2.20 9.64 -20.13
CA ALA A 39 -1.82 10.99 -19.77
C ALA A 39 -1.26 11.04 -18.34
N LYS A 40 -0.21 11.86 -18.16
CA LYS A 40 0.51 12.14 -16.90
C LYS A 40 -0.39 11.86 -15.69
N ARG A 41 -0.25 10.68 -15.10
CA ARG A 41 -1.16 10.21 -14.04
C ARG A 41 -1.04 11.21 -12.90
N ALA A 42 -2.18 11.73 -12.41
CA ALA A 42 -2.19 12.58 -11.23
C ALA A 42 -1.30 11.96 -10.14
N ALA A 43 -0.44 12.78 -9.54
CA ALA A 43 0.58 12.31 -8.60
C ALA A 43 -0.08 11.39 -7.57
N ARG A 44 0.42 10.16 -7.46
CA ARG A 44 -0.19 9.18 -6.56
C ARG A 44 0.14 9.56 -5.13
N ARG A 45 -0.85 9.56 -4.25
CA ARG A 45 -0.64 9.87 -2.83
C ARG A 45 -0.40 8.60 -2.05
N LEU A 46 0.73 8.55 -1.35
CA LEU A 46 1.09 7.45 -0.46
C LEU A 46 1.08 7.93 0.99
N CYS A 47 0.63 7.08 1.90
CA CYS A 47 0.78 7.31 3.34
C CYS A 47 1.85 6.37 3.89
N LEU A 48 2.90 6.93 4.49
CA LEU A 48 3.98 6.17 5.11
C LEU A 48 3.78 6.18 6.63
N VAL A 49 3.41 5.04 7.18
CA VAL A 49 3.11 4.86 8.59
C VAL A 49 4.29 4.20 9.29
N SER A 50 4.88 4.92 10.23
CA SER A 50 6.01 4.44 11.03
C SER A 50 5.56 4.19 12.46
N ALA A 51 5.80 3.00 13.01
CA ALA A 51 5.58 2.70 14.43
C ALA A 51 6.51 1.60 14.94
N CYS A 52 7.79 1.68 14.58
CA CYS A 52 8.83 0.77 15.03
C CYS A 52 10.12 1.52 15.39
N PRO A 53 10.13 2.29 16.50
CA PRO A 53 11.29 3.11 16.88
C PRO A 53 12.56 2.27 17.10
N SER A 54 12.40 1.01 17.51
CA SER A 54 13.52 0.07 17.71
C SER A 54 14.37 -0.20 16.46
N ARG A 55 13.87 0.13 15.26
CA ARG A 55 14.55 -0.13 13.98
C ARG A 55 14.73 1.12 13.13
N GLN A 56 14.66 2.31 13.73
CA GLN A 56 14.80 3.58 13.00
C GLN A 56 13.84 3.64 11.80
N SER A 57 12.60 3.14 11.97
CA SER A 57 11.61 3.07 10.89
C SER A 57 11.29 4.45 10.32
N ASP A 58 11.35 5.49 11.15
CA ASP A 58 11.16 6.90 10.75
C ASP A 58 12.21 7.33 9.72
N GLU A 59 13.49 7.02 9.94
CA GLU A 59 14.59 7.38 9.04
C GLU A 59 14.51 6.60 7.73
N SER A 60 14.20 5.30 7.82
CA SER A 60 14.04 4.43 6.66
C SER A 60 12.88 4.90 5.78
N LEU A 61 11.73 5.19 6.38
CA LEU A 61 10.55 5.67 5.66
C LEU A 61 10.73 7.11 5.16
N ALA A 62 11.45 7.97 5.89
CA ALA A 62 11.80 9.30 5.40
C ALA A 62 12.70 9.23 4.15
N SER A 63 13.69 8.32 4.16
CA SER A 63 14.57 8.07 3.01
C SER A 63 13.79 7.49 1.83
N LEU A 64 12.87 6.55 2.09
CA LEU A 64 11.98 6.01 1.07
C LEU A 64 11.07 7.08 0.47
N ALA A 65 10.52 7.99 1.30
CA ALA A 65 9.70 9.10 0.82
C ALA A 65 10.47 9.98 -0.16
N SER A 66 11.67 10.42 0.23
CA SER A 66 12.54 11.25 -0.61
C SER A 66 12.88 10.54 -1.92
N PHE A 67 13.20 9.26 -1.87
CA PHE A 67 13.46 8.47 -3.08
C PHE A 67 12.23 8.39 -3.99
N LEU A 68 11.05 8.11 -3.44
CA LEU A 68 9.82 8.00 -4.22
C LEU A 68 9.43 9.33 -4.86
N GLU A 69 9.56 10.43 -4.13
CA GLU A 69 9.24 11.78 -4.62
C GLU A 69 10.25 12.29 -5.66
N GLN A 70 11.52 11.89 -5.56
CA GLN A 70 12.56 12.26 -6.52
C GLN A 70 12.49 11.46 -7.83
N HIS A 71 12.15 10.17 -7.75
CA HIS A 71 12.22 9.26 -8.89
C HIS A 71 10.86 8.96 -9.54
N TYR A 72 9.74 9.27 -8.86
CA TYR A 72 8.39 8.96 -9.33
C TYR A 72 7.43 10.13 -9.09
N GLU A 73 6.34 10.18 -9.86
CA GLU A 73 5.26 11.17 -9.68
C GLU A 73 4.34 10.78 -8.51
N VAL A 74 4.90 10.83 -7.31
CA VAL A 74 4.26 10.41 -6.06
C VAL A 74 4.41 11.52 -5.03
N ALA A 75 3.37 11.72 -4.21
CA ALA A 75 3.43 12.58 -3.02
C ALA A 75 3.30 11.71 -1.77
N CYS A 76 4.26 11.79 -0.85
CA CYS A 76 4.25 10.98 0.37
C CYS A 76 3.79 11.81 1.56
N THR A 77 2.73 11.36 2.23
CA THR A 77 2.37 11.80 3.57
C THR A 77 3.04 10.90 4.61
N LYS A 78 3.45 11.46 5.74
CA LYS A 78 4.19 10.74 6.79
C LYS A 78 3.35 10.75 8.07
N ALA A 79 2.95 9.57 8.51
CA ALA A 79 2.25 9.36 9.78
C ALA A 79 3.19 8.60 10.73
N PHE A 80 4.04 9.34 11.44
CA PHE A 80 5.05 8.76 12.31
C PHE A 80 4.55 8.72 13.76
N ALA A 81 4.49 7.52 14.31
CA ALA A 81 3.99 7.28 15.66
C ALA A 81 4.90 7.94 16.69
N ARG A 82 4.32 8.79 17.53
CA ARG A 82 5.02 9.35 18.69
C ARG A 82 5.04 8.37 19.86
N THR A 83 3.98 7.57 19.97
CA THR A 83 3.82 6.55 21.01
C THR A 83 3.15 5.31 20.43
N ARG A 84 3.02 4.25 21.23
CA ARG A 84 2.43 2.97 20.80
C ARG A 84 0.96 3.06 20.35
N GLY A 85 0.24 4.11 20.74
CA GLY A 85 -1.19 4.27 20.46
C GLY A 85 -1.54 5.59 19.77
N ASP A 86 -0.56 6.35 19.30
CA ASP A 86 -0.81 7.65 18.67
C ASP A 86 -0.07 7.78 17.34
N LEU A 87 -0.85 7.84 16.25
CA LEU A 87 -0.41 8.07 14.88
C LEU A 87 -0.93 9.42 14.36
N PRO A 88 -0.21 10.53 14.62
CA PRO A 88 -0.55 11.81 14.01
C PRO A 88 -0.36 11.74 12.48
N GLY A 89 -1.27 12.35 11.71
CA GLY A 89 -1.23 12.36 10.24
C GLY A 89 -2.02 11.24 9.57
N LEU A 90 -2.72 10.40 10.34
CA LEU A 90 -3.58 9.33 9.83
C LEU A 90 -4.88 9.86 9.20
N GLU A 91 -5.24 11.11 9.47
CA GLU A 91 -6.38 11.81 8.84
C GLU A 91 -6.25 11.91 7.31
N GLU A 92 -5.02 12.02 6.80
CA GLU A 92 -4.71 12.05 5.36
C GLU A 92 -4.80 10.67 4.68
N LEU A 93 -4.99 9.60 5.46
CA LEU A 93 -5.07 8.21 4.96
C LEU A 93 -6.19 8.06 3.93
N SER A 94 -7.33 8.72 4.17
CA SER A 94 -8.49 8.72 3.27
C SER A 94 -8.21 9.33 1.89
N ALA A 95 -7.25 10.26 1.80
CA ALA A 95 -6.85 10.90 0.54
C ALA A 95 -5.74 10.12 -0.19
N CYS A 96 -5.13 9.13 0.47
CA CYS A 96 -4.06 8.32 -0.08
C CYS A 96 -4.61 7.09 -0.81
N GLN A 97 -3.91 6.65 -1.85
CA GLN A 97 -4.31 5.46 -2.62
C GLN A 97 -3.66 4.18 -2.09
N CYS A 98 -2.48 4.31 -1.46
CA CYS A 98 -1.75 3.20 -0.89
C CYS A 98 -1.05 3.63 0.40
N THR A 99 -0.97 2.71 1.35
CA THR A 99 -0.36 2.90 2.66
C THR A 99 0.79 1.92 2.84
N VAL A 100 1.96 2.42 3.22
CA VAL A 100 3.11 1.60 3.61
C VAL A 100 3.19 1.58 5.13
N LEU A 101 3.01 0.40 5.72
CA LEU A 101 2.99 0.21 7.16
C LEU A 101 4.31 -0.44 7.61
N PHE A 102 5.11 0.28 8.40
CA PHE A 102 6.22 -0.28 9.17
C PHE A 102 5.96 -0.09 10.66
N ALA A 103 5.17 -1.00 11.22
CA ALA A 103 4.71 -0.92 12.60
C ALA A 103 5.00 -2.22 13.36
N GLN A 104 5.38 -2.11 14.64
CA GLN A 104 5.49 -3.25 15.54
C GLN A 104 4.66 -2.99 16.80
N ARG A 105 3.78 -3.93 17.14
CA ARG A 105 2.93 -3.89 18.35
C ARG A 105 2.10 -2.60 18.49
N LEU A 106 1.67 -1.99 17.38
CA LEU A 106 0.82 -0.81 17.38
C LEU A 106 -0.53 -1.11 18.06
N ALA A 107 -0.95 -0.24 18.97
CA ALA A 107 -2.18 -0.37 19.74
C ALA A 107 -3.06 0.87 19.54
N ILE A 108 -3.39 1.15 18.27
CA ILE A 108 -4.32 2.23 17.91
C ILE A 108 -5.74 1.89 18.35
N ALA A 109 -6.47 2.91 18.80
CA ALA A 109 -7.84 2.79 19.28
C ALA A 109 -8.67 4.03 18.90
N GLY A 110 -9.98 3.93 19.07
CA GLY A 110 -10.90 5.04 18.83
C GLY A 110 -10.91 5.49 17.37
N GLN A 111 -10.88 6.81 17.15
CA GLN A 111 -11.03 7.41 15.82
C GLN A 111 -9.95 6.98 14.82
N GLN A 112 -8.70 6.83 15.26
CA GLN A 112 -7.61 6.39 14.40
C GLN A 112 -7.84 4.96 13.87
N LEU A 113 -8.41 4.07 14.69
CA LEU A 113 -8.76 2.73 14.26
C LEU A 113 -9.91 2.76 13.24
N GLU A 114 -10.93 3.57 13.47
CA GLU A 114 -12.05 3.71 12.53
C GLU A 114 -11.58 4.27 11.17
N GLN A 115 -10.69 5.26 11.13
CA GLN A 115 -10.11 5.77 9.89
C GLN A 115 -9.40 4.67 9.08
N VAL A 116 -8.64 3.80 9.75
CA VAL A 116 -7.97 2.67 9.11
C VAL A 116 -8.99 1.65 8.60
N ARG A 117 -10.06 1.38 9.37
CA ARG A 117 -11.13 0.47 8.94
C ARG A 117 -11.86 1.00 7.72
N GLU A 118 -12.21 2.29 7.70
CA GLU A 118 -12.85 2.95 6.57
C GLU A 118 -11.96 2.93 5.33
N TYR A 119 -10.67 3.20 5.49
CA TYR A 119 -9.69 3.10 4.40
C TYR A 119 -9.67 1.71 3.76
N PHE A 120 -9.63 0.66 4.57
CA PHE A 120 -9.67 -0.72 4.06
C PHE A 120 -11.03 -1.07 3.45
N ALA A 121 -12.13 -0.62 4.05
CA ALA A 121 -13.48 -0.82 3.51
C ALA A 121 -13.66 -0.15 2.14
N ALA A 122 -13.02 1.01 1.92
CA ALA A 122 -12.98 1.71 0.64
C ALA A 122 -12.08 1.04 -0.41
N GLY A 123 -11.38 -0.05 -0.07
CA GLY A 123 -10.48 -0.76 -0.98
C GLY A 123 -9.06 -0.19 -1.03
N GLY A 124 -8.65 0.54 0.02
CA GLY A 124 -7.29 1.06 0.17
C GLY A 124 -6.22 -0.04 0.07
N SER A 125 -5.15 0.24 -0.67
CA SER A 125 -4.03 -0.70 -0.84
C SER A 125 -3.04 -0.59 0.31
N VAL A 126 -2.48 -1.72 0.76
CA VAL A 126 -1.49 -1.73 1.84
C VAL A 126 -0.25 -2.51 1.46
N VAL A 127 0.92 -1.95 1.80
CA VAL A 127 2.21 -2.63 1.78
C VAL A 127 2.70 -2.70 3.22
N ALA A 128 2.72 -3.89 3.81
CA ALA A 128 3.19 -4.09 5.17
C ALA A 128 4.64 -4.57 5.17
N LEU A 129 5.51 -3.86 5.89
CA LEU A 129 6.87 -4.27 6.16
C LEU A 129 6.90 -4.98 7.51
N ILE A 130 7.11 -6.30 7.46
CA ILE A 130 7.15 -7.16 8.64
C ILE A 130 8.61 -7.50 8.93
N GLY A 131 9.05 -7.17 10.14
CA GLY A 131 10.35 -7.56 10.65
C GLY A 131 10.36 -8.99 11.21
N PRO A 132 11.51 -9.69 11.27
CA PRO A 132 11.63 -10.92 12.04
C PRO A 132 11.19 -10.67 13.49
N ALA A 133 10.33 -11.55 14.01
CA ALA A 133 9.74 -11.49 15.35
C ALA A 133 10.77 -11.74 16.45
#